data_AF-A0A1A8EZM8-F1
#
_entry.id   AF-A0A1A8EZM8-F1
#
_cell.length_a   1.000
_cell.length_b   1.000
_cell.length_c   1.000
_cell.angle_alpha   90.00
_cell.angle_beta   90.00
_cell.angle_gamma   90.00
#
_symmetry.space_group_name_H-M   'P 1'
#
loop_
_entity.id
_entity.type
_entity.pdbx_description
1 polymer ?
#
loop_
_entity_poly.entity_id
_entity_poly.type
_entity_poly.pdbx_seq_one_letter_code
_entity_poly.pdbx_strand_id
1 'polypeptide(L)'
;HYHPLLYSILLSLSVECPDVYIVERLFSSSLVVVVSLSMPRRMNVYHFKKGTEICNYSYSNNILSVKLNRQRLVVCLEESIYIHNIRDMKLLKTLLNTPVNLSGLCALSVNHGNSYLAYPGSATIGEITVYDANNLSTVTLIQAHDSPLAALTFNVSGSKLASASEKGTVIRVFSIPEGQRLFEFRRGMKRYVSISSLSFSADAQFLCASSNTETVHIFKLEQHSPGYTHMV
;
A
#
# COMPACT_ATOMS: atom_id res chain seq x y z
N HIS A 1 13.59 4.55 -6.42
CA HIS A 1 14.83 4.14 -7.10
C HIS A 1 14.90 2.61 -7.19
N TYR A 2 14.48 2.01 -8.31
CA TYR A 2 14.50 0.54 -8.53
C TYR A 2 15.31 0.11 -9.78
N HIS A 3 16.04 1.03 -10.41
CA HIS A 3 16.54 0.89 -11.78
C HIS A 3 17.58 -0.24 -12.02
N PRO A 4 18.51 -0.60 -11.10
CA PRO A 4 19.50 -1.66 -11.37
C PRO A 4 18.96 -3.09 -11.19
N LEU A 5 18.09 -3.28 -10.19
CA LEU A 5 17.54 -4.60 -9.86
C LEU A 5 16.50 -5.03 -10.90
N LEU A 6 15.68 -4.10 -11.39
CA LEU A 6 14.70 -4.35 -12.45
C LEU A 6 15.40 -4.90 -13.70
N TYR A 7 16.49 -4.25 -14.12
CA TYR A 7 17.24 -4.64 -15.32
C TYR A 7 17.86 -6.04 -15.18
N SER A 8 18.44 -6.37 -14.02
CA SER A 8 19.00 -7.71 -13.75
C SER A 8 17.93 -8.82 -13.72
N ILE A 9 16.75 -8.54 -13.16
CA ILE A 9 15.64 -9.50 -13.12
C ILE A 9 15.10 -9.72 -14.53
N LEU A 10 14.91 -8.66 -15.31
CA LEU A 10 14.40 -8.72 -16.67
C LEU A 10 15.39 -9.42 -17.64
N LEU A 11 16.69 -9.13 -17.54
CA LEU A 11 17.73 -9.82 -18.31
C LEU A 11 17.80 -11.32 -18.03
N SER A 12 17.59 -11.74 -16.78
CA SER A 12 17.65 -13.16 -16.39
C SER A 12 16.47 -14.00 -16.91
N LEU A 13 15.36 -13.35 -17.30
CA LEU A 13 14.14 -14.04 -17.70
C LEU A 13 14.10 -14.42 -19.19
N SER A 14 15.07 -14.02 -20.02
CA SER A 14 15.11 -14.36 -21.47
C SER A 14 13.85 -13.96 -22.24
N VAL A 15 13.07 -13.01 -21.74
CA VAL A 15 11.84 -12.50 -22.37
C VAL A 15 12.22 -11.21 -23.11
N GLU A 16 11.94 -11.12 -24.42
CA GLU A 16 11.90 -9.84 -25.14
C GLU A 16 11.11 -8.85 -24.29
N CYS A 17 11.74 -7.77 -23.82
CA CYS A 17 11.20 -6.92 -22.75
C CYS A 17 9.76 -6.50 -23.08
N PRO A 18 8.72 -7.14 -22.51
CA PRO A 18 7.38 -6.63 -22.67
C PRO A 18 7.36 -5.32 -21.89
N ASP A 19 6.66 -4.29 -22.33
CA ASP A 19 6.67 -2.99 -21.63
C ASP A 19 6.15 -3.16 -20.18
N VAL A 20 7.03 -3.43 -19.22
CA VAL A 20 6.65 -3.80 -17.85
C VAL A 20 6.37 -2.54 -17.05
N TYR A 21 5.21 -2.46 -16.40
CA TYR A 21 4.85 -1.31 -15.56
C TYR A 21 4.59 -1.66 -14.09
N ILE A 22 4.43 -2.93 -13.74
CA ILE A 22 4.40 -3.39 -12.34
C ILE A 22 5.44 -4.50 -12.17
N VAL A 23 6.32 -4.32 -11.18
CA VAL A 23 7.22 -5.36 -10.67
C VAL A 23 7.20 -5.30 -9.15
N GLU A 24 6.75 -6.38 -8.52
CA GLU A 24 6.65 -6.47 -7.07
C GLU A 24 7.36 -7.72 -6.57
N ARG A 25 8.07 -7.60 -5.43
CA ARG A 25 8.86 -8.68 -4.84
C ARG A 25 8.40 -8.98 -3.44
N LEU A 26 8.43 -10.26 -3.09
CA LEU A 26 8.27 -10.69 -1.70
C LEU A 26 9.62 -10.55 -0.97
N PHE A 27 9.88 -9.38 -0.40
CA PHE A 27 11.12 -9.06 0.33
C PHE A 27 12.38 -9.44 -0.47
N SER A 28 13.32 -10.16 0.16
CA SER A 28 14.54 -10.69 -0.46
C SER A 28 14.38 -12.06 -1.12
N SER A 29 13.15 -12.59 -1.23
CA SER A 29 12.92 -13.90 -1.83
C SER A 29 13.10 -13.89 -3.35
N SER A 30 13.09 -15.08 -3.94
CA SER A 30 13.16 -15.31 -5.40
C SER A 30 11.83 -15.05 -6.13
N LEU A 31 10.77 -14.72 -5.40
CA LEU A 31 9.43 -14.54 -5.96
C LEU A 31 9.26 -13.12 -6.49
N VAL A 32 8.88 -13.01 -7.77
CA VAL A 32 8.62 -11.75 -8.46
C VAL A 32 7.26 -11.83 -9.14
N VAL A 33 6.46 -10.78 -9.00
CA VAL A 33 5.23 -10.57 -9.77
C VAL A 33 5.49 -9.51 -10.83
N VAL A 34 5.03 -9.76 -12.05
CA VAL A 34 5.20 -8.87 -13.21
C VAL A 34 3.85 -8.65 -13.90
N VAL A 35 3.59 -7.40 -14.30
CA VAL A 35 2.49 -7.02 -15.21
C VAL A 35 3.05 -6.14 -16.32
N SER A 36 2.65 -6.40 -17.57
CA SER A 36 3.11 -5.70 -18.76
C SER A 36 1.99 -4.91 -19.45
N LEU A 37 2.34 -3.87 -20.21
CA LEU A 37 1.39 -3.07 -21.00
C LEU A 37 0.78 -3.88 -22.15
N SER A 38 1.46 -4.91 -22.65
CA SER A 38 0.91 -5.82 -23.66
C SER A 38 -0.15 -6.76 -23.08
N MET A 39 -0.08 -7.06 -21.79
CA MET A 39 -1.05 -7.91 -21.08
C MET A 39 -1.45 -7.29 -19.72
N PRO A 40 -2.10 -6.11 -19.70
CA PRO A 40 -2.30 -5.33 -18.47
C PRO A 40 -3.29 -5.96 -17.49
N ARG A 41 -4.04 -6.98 -17.94
CA ARG A 41 -5.00 -7.75 -17.12
C ARG A 41 -4.41 -9.06 -16.62
N ARG A 42 -3.18 -9.40 -17.00
CA ARG A 42 -2.52 -10.65 -16.64
C ARG A 42 -1.40 -10.39 -15.65
N MET A 43 -1.52 -11.02 -14.49
CA MET A 43 -0.43 -11.11 -13.53
C MET A 43 0.39 -12.35 -13.84
N ASN A 44 1.70 -12.20 -13.96
CA ASN A 44 2.62 -13.31 -14.08
C ASN A 44 3.49 -13.41 -12.82
N VAL A 45 3.64 -14.61 -12.28
CA VAL A 45 4.45 -14.88 -11.08
C VAL A 45 5.63 -15.74 -11.47
N TYR A 46 6.83 -15.29 -11.17
CA TYR A 46 8.09 -15.94 -11.54
C TYR A 46 8.94 -16.27 -10.33
N HIS A 47 9.76 -17.31 -10.47
CA HIS A 47 10.89 -17.56 -9.60
C HIS A 47 12.18 -17.09 -10.30
N PHE A 48 12.59 -15.84 -10.07
CA PHE A 48 13.62 -15.20 -10.90
C PHE A 48 14.97 -15.93 -10.89
N LYS A 49 15.40 -16.48 -9.73
CA LYS A 49 16.67 -17.24 -9.65
C LYS A 49 16.67 -18.53 -10.48
N LYS A 50 15.49 -19.10 -10.76
CA LYS A 50 15.34 -20.32 -11.56
C LYS A 50 14.97 -20.00 -13.01
N GLY A 51 14.62 -18.75 -13.31
CA GLY A 51 14.09 -18.37 -14.63
C GLY A 51 12.74 -19.00 -14.98
N THR A 52 12.02 -19.57 -14.01
CA THR A 52 10.77 -20.31 -14.27
C THR A 52 9.54 -19.49 -13.92
N GLU A 53 8.52 -19.54 -14.78
CA GLU A 53 7.17 -19.11 -14.43
C GLU A 53 6.56 -20.08 -13.40
N ILE A 54 6.01 -19.54 -12.32
CA ILE A 54 5.28 -20.31 -11.30
C ILE A 54 3.83 -20.47 -11.74
N CYS A 55 3.17 -19.36 -12.06
CA CYS A 55 1.78 -19.30 -12.50
C CYS A 55 1.45 -17.93 -13.08
N ASN A 56 0.26 -17.82 -13.67
CA ASN A 56 -0.32 -16.55 -14.09
C ASN A 56 -1.83 -16.54 -13.84
N TYR A 57 -2.38 -15.33 -13.68
CA TYR A 57 -3.80 -15.09 -13.46
C TYR A 57 -4.27 -13.95 -14.37
N SER A 58 -5.41 -14.14 -14.99
CA SER A 58 -6.09 -13.10 -15.78
C SER A 58 -7.27 -12.55 -14.99
N TYR A 59 -7.39 -11.23 -14.95
CA TYR A 59 -8.47 -10.52 -14.25
C TYR A 59 -9.42 -9.84 -15.24
N SER A 60 -10.56 -9.38 -14.74
CA SER A 60 -11.61 -8.75 -15.56
C SER A 60 -11.20 -7.40 -16.15
N ASN A 61 -10.33 -6.66 -15.45
CA ASN A 61 -9.84 -5.34 -15.86
C ASN A 61 -8.32 -5.22 -15.63
N ASN A 62 -7.76 -4.07 -16.00
CA ASN A 62 -6.34 -3.78 -15.86
C ASN A 62 -5.93 -3.81 -14.39
N ILE A 63 -4.77 -4.41 -14.13
CA ILE A 63 -4.17 -4.45 -12.80
C ILE A 63 -3.54 -3.08 -12.55
N LEU A 64 -3.99 -2.42 -11.48
CA LEU A 64 -3.50 -1.09 -11.11
C LEU A 64 -2.40 -1.18 -10.05
N SER A 65 -2.46 -2.18 -9.17
CA SER A 65 -1.46 -2.36 -8.11
C SER A 65 -1.41 -3.82 -7.66
N VAL A 66 -0.22 -4.26 -7.25
CA VAL A 66 0.00 -5.56 -6.59
C VAL A 66 0.74 -5.31 -5.28
N LYS A 67 0.34 -6.01 -4.20
CA LYS A 67 1.04 -5.96 -2.91
C LYS A 67 1.23 -7.35 -2.35
N LEU A 68 2.38 -7.59 -1.72
CA LEU A 68 2.75 -8.90 -1.19
C LEU A 68 3.23 -8.79 0.26
N ASN A 69 2.86 -9.78 1.06
CA ASN A 69 3.50 -10.09 2.33
C ASN A 69 3.70 -11.62 2.44
N ARG A 70 4.17 -12.11 3.60
CA ARG A 70 4.47 -13.55 3.78
C ARG A 70 3.24 -14.47 3.82
N GLN A 71 2.04 -13.92 3.72
CA GLN A 71 0.77 -14.66 3.76
C GLN A 71 -0.12 -14.39 2.55
N ARG A 72 -0.05 -13.20 1.96
CA ARG A 72 -1.01 -12.71 0.98
C ARG A 72 -0.34 -12.07 -0.22
N LEU A 73 -0.96 -12.28 -1.37
CA LEU A 73 -0.77 -11.52 -2.59
C LEU A 73 -2.09 -10.82 -2.89
N VAL A 74 -2.07 -9.50 -2.92
CA VAL A 74 -3.22 -8.65 -3.20
C VAL A 74 -3.07 -8.04 -4.58
N VAL A 75 -4.11 -8.14 -5.40
CA VAL A 75 -4.21 -7.50 -6.72
C VAL A 75 -5.36 -6.50 -6.68
N CYS A 76 -5.06 -5.23 -6.95
CA CYS A 76 -6.04 -4.15 -6.98
C CYS A 76 -6.38 -3.81 -8.43
N LEU A 77 -7.66 -3.84 -8.74
CA LEU A 77 -8.26 -3.29 -9.95
C LEU A 77 -8.98 -1.99 -9.58
N GLU A 78 -9.68 -1.39 -10.53
CA GLU A 78 -10.42 -0.15 -10.35
C GLU A 78 -11.58 -0.29 -9.34
N GLU A 79 -12.38 -1.35 -9.41
CA GLU A 79 -13.58 -1.55 -8.56
C GLU A 79 -13.60 -2.92 -7.86
N SER A 80 -12.44 -3.59 -7.82
CA SER A 80 -12.31 -4.87 -7.13
C SER A 80 -10.91 -5.14 -6.61
N ILE A 81 -10.83 -5.94 -5.55
CA ILE A 81 -9.57 -6.39 -4.97
C ILE A 81 -9.59 -7.91 -4.83
N TYR A 82 -8.53 -8.56 -5.30
CA TYR A 82 -8.36 -10.01 -5.23
C TYR A 82 -7.27 -10.35 -4.22
N ILE A 83 -7.59 -11.22 -3.27
CA ILE A 83 -6.70 -11.65 -2.19
C ILE A 83 -6.37 -13.12 -2.40
N HIS A 84 -5.10 -13.42 -2.63
CA HIS A 84 -4.58 -14.76 -2.83
C HIS A 84 -3.71 -15.18 -1.64
N ASN A 85 -3.62 -16.47 -1.40
CA ASN A 85 -2.63 -17.05 -0.50
C ASN A 85 -1.28 -17.10 -1.21
N ILE A 86 -0.24 -16.53 -0.61
CA ILE A 86 1.09 -16.49 -1.25
C ILE A 86 1.77 -17.87 -1.33
N ARG A 87 1.37 -18.85 -0.51
CA ARG A 87 2.05 -20.15 -0.43
C ARG A 87 1.65 -21.08 -1.57
N ASP A 88 0.36 -21.11 -1.90
CA ASP A 88 -0.20 -21.98 -2.94
C ASP A 88 -0.79 -21.20 -4.13
N MET A 89 -0.70 -19.87 -4.11
CA MET A 89 -1.22 -18.93 -5.11
C MET A 89 -2.74 -18.95 -5.29
N LYS A 90 -3.49 -19.69 -4.47
CA LYS A 90 -4.94 -19.80 -4.63
C LYS A 90 -5.64 -18.49 -4.27
N LEU A 91 -6.64 -18.13 -5.06
CA LEU A 91 -7.58 -17.06 -4.74
C LEU A 91 -8.37 -17.44 -3.48
N LEU A 92 -8.31 -16.60 -2.45
CA LEU A 92 -9.05 -16.78 -1.20
C LEU A 92 -10.33 -15.96 -1.19
N LYS A 93 -10.25 -14.71 -1.64
CA LYS A 93 -11.36 -13.77 -1.57
C LYS A 93 -11.30 -12.75 -2.71
N THR A 94 -12.48 -12.42 -3.22
CA THR A 94 -12.69 -11.25 -4.08
C THR A 94 -13.56 -10.25 -3.33
N LEU A 95 -13.08 -9.03 -3.23
CA LEU A 95 -13.85 -7.87 -2.80
C LEU A 95 -14.39 -7.21 -4.08
N LEU A 96 -15.69 -7.34 -4.30
CA LEU A 96 -16.40 -6.76 -5.44
C LEU A 96 -17.08 -5.45 -5.02
N ASN A 97 -17.35 -4.59 -5.99
CA ASN A 97 -18.03 -3.31 -5.78
C ASN A 97 -17.27 -2.42 -4.77
N THR A 98 -15.93 -2.46 -4.80
CA THR A 98 -15.16 -1.46 -4.05
C THR A 98 -15.37 -0.10 -4.73
N PRO A 99 -15.27 1.01 -4.00
CA PRO A 99 -15.26 2.34 -4.61
C PRO A 99 -14.21 2.43 -5.70
N VAL A 100 -14.51 3.22 -6.74
CA VAL A 100 -13.61 3.46 -7.87
C VAL A 100 -12.25 3.95 -7.38
N ASN A 101 -11.20 3.20 -7.72
CA ASN A 101 -9.83 3.40 -7.29
C ASN A 101 -8.89 3.47 -8.51
N LEU A 102 -8.95 4.58 -9.25
CA LEU A 102 -8.21 4.77 -10.51
C LEU A 102 -6.68 4.67 -10.37
N SER A 103 -6.15 4.94 -9.17
CA SER A 103 -4.72 4.89 -8.90
C SER A 103 -4.25 3.52 -8.39
N GLY A 104 -5.16 2.59 -8.13
CA GLY A 104 -4.82 1.31 -7.49
C GLY A 104 -4.28 1.48 -6.07
N LEU A 105 -4.68 2.57 -5.38
CA LEU A 105 -4.19 2.88 -4.04
C LEU A 105 -4.62 1.79 -3.05
N CYS A 106 -3.65 1.06 -2.52
CA CYS A 106 -3.85 0.15 -1.41
C CYS A 106 -2.53 -0.04 -0.64
N ALA A 107 -2.65 -0.37 0.64
CA ALA A 107 -1.51 -0.72 1.48
C ALA A 107 -1.76 -2.09 2.12
N LEU A 108 -0.76 -2.96 2.10
CA LEU A 108 -0.77 -4.24 2.78
C LEU A 108 0.29 -4.21 3.88
N SER A 109 -0.12 -4.50 5.11
CA SER A 109 0.82 -4.61 6.23
C SER A 109 1.78 -5.78 6.02
N VAL A 110 3.04 -5.58 6.42
CA VAL A 110 4.09 -6.59 6.28
C VAL A 110 4.08 -7.62 7.43
N ASN A 111 3.42 -7.29 8.54
CA ASN A 111 3.26 -8.18 9.67
C ASN A 111 2.32 -9.35 9.31
N HIS A 112 2.78 -10.58 9.54
CA HIS A 112 2.03 -11.79 9.24
C HIS A 112 1.12 -12.22 10.41
N GLY A 113 1.34 -11.75 11.64
CA GLY A 113 0.35 -11.95 12.71
C GLY A 113 -0.95 -11.22 12.37
N ASN A 114 -0.79 -9.94 11.98
CA ASN A 114 -1.88 -9.02 11.70
C ASN A 114 -1.76 -8.51 10.26
N SER A 115 -2.21 -9.32 9.29
CA SER A 115 -2.16 -8.96 7.86
C SER A 115 -3.35 -8.09 7.46
N TYR A 116 -3.32 -6.82 7.84
CA TYR A 116 -4.30 -5.83 7.40
C TYR A 116 -4.02 -5.29 5.99
N LEU A 117 -5.10 -5.10 5.24
CA LEU A 117 -5.17 -4.40 3.97
C LEU A 117 -5.95 -3.09 4.18
N ALA A 118 -5.42 -1.97 3.70
CA ALA A 118 -6.12 -0.69 3.69
C ALA A 118 -6.32 -0.21 2.25
N TYR A 119 -7.53 0.26 1.94
CA TYR A 119 -7.91 0.79 0.62
C TYR A 119 -8.99 1.87 0.77
N PRO A 120 -9.22 2.71 -0.26
CA PRO A 120 -10.27 3.73 -0.22
C PRO A 120 -11.67 3.12 0.02
N GLY A 121 -12.39 3.66 1.02
CA GLY A 121 -13.80 3.38 1.31
C GLY A 121 -14.79 4.29 0.55
N SER A 122 -14.28 5.36 -0.06
CA SER A 122 -15.04 6.25 -0.93
C SER A 122 -14.19 6.76 -2.09
N ALA A 123 -14.84 7.05 -3.23
CA ALA A 123 -14.21 7.68 -4.39
C ALA A 123 -14.17 9.22 -4.29
N THR A 124 -14.99 9.82 -3.43
CA THR A 124 -15.18 11.29 -3.36
C THR A 124 -14.63 11.92 -2.09
N ILE A 125 -14.47 11.14 -1.03
CA ILE A 125 -13.89 11.58 0.24
C ILE A 125 -12.79 10.61 0.70
N GLY A 126 -11.98 11.06 1.65
CA GLY A 126 -10.83 10.31 2.15
C GLY A 126 -11.23 9.31 3.21
N GLU A 127 -12.12 8.40 2.89
CA GLU A 127 -12.50 7.28 3.75
C GLU A 127 -11.55 6.10 3.51
N ILE A 128 -11.14 5.40 4.57
CA ILE A 128 -10.29 4.22 4.49
C ILE A 128 -11.06 3.02 5.00
N THR A 129 -11.15 1.96 4.20
CA THR A 129 -11.54 0.63 4.68
C THR A 129 -10.30 -0.14 5.12
N VAL A 130 -10.33 -0.68 6.34
CA VAL A 130 -9.32 -1.61 6.86
C VAL A 130 -9.93 -3.01 6.91
N TYR A 131 -9.28 -3.94 6.23
CA TYR A 131 -9.72 -5.31 6.04
C TYR A 131 -8.67 -6.27 6.59
N ASP A 132 -9.09 -7.24 7.40
CA ASP A 132 -8.24 -8.31 7.87
C ASP A 132 -8.08 -9.36 6.76
N ALA A 133 -6.92 -9.40 6.11
CA ALA A 133 -6.67 -10.35 5.04
C ALA A 133 -6.41 -11.78 5.58
N ASN A 134 -6.17 -11.95 6.88
CA ASN A 134 -6.08 -13.27 7.50
C ASN A 134 -7.46 -13.87 7.75
N ASN A 135 -8.33 -13.10 8.41
CA ASN A 135 -9.69 -13.53 8.77
C ASN A 135 -10.73 -13.26 7.68
N LEU A 136 -10.34 -12.56 6.61
CA LEU A 136 -11.19 -12.22 5.47
C LEU A 136 -12.45 -11.45 5.88
N SER A 137 -12.30 -10.47 6.77
CA SER A 137 -13.39 -9.64 7.28
C SER A 137 -12.99 -8.15 7.34
N THR A 138 -13.97 -7.27 7.17
CA THR A 138 -13.79 -5.83 7.41
C THR A 138 -13.63 -5.58 8.91
N VAL A 139 -12.66 -4.75 9.29
CA VAL A 139 -12.30 -4.50 10.69
C VAL A 139 -12.77 -3.11 11.13
N THR A 140 -12.41 -2.09 10.38
CA THR A 140 -12.75 -0.70 10.71
C THR A 140 -12.84 0.15 9.45
N LEU A 141 -13.55 1.26 9.56
CA LEU A 141 -13.73 2.25 8.52
C LEU A 141 -13.39 3.62 9.13
N ILE A 142 -12.44 4.30 8.50
CA ILE A 142 -11.81 5.52 9.05
C ILE A 142 -12.16 6.70 8.14
N GLN A 143 -12.89 7.67 8.67
CA GLN A 143 -13.12 8.96 8.02
C GLN A 143 -11.85 9.82 8.13
N ALA A 144 -10.91 9.61 7.20
CA ALA A 144 -9.58 10.16 7.33
C ALA A 144 -9.45 11.58 6.76
N HIS A 145 -10.13 11.95 5.67
CA HIS A 145 -10.03 13.27 5.03
C HIS A 145 -11.32 13.65 4.27
N ASP A 146 -11.53 14.95 4.01
CA ASP A 146 -12.68 15.47 3.26
C ASP A 146 -12.46 15.48 1.73
N SER A 147 -11.45 14.77 1.24
CA SER A 147 -11.03 14.72 -0.16
C SER A 147 -10.39 13.36 -0.41
N PRO A 148 -10.44 12.83 -1.66
CA PRO A 148 -9.97 11.48 -1.95
C PRO A 148 -8.55 11.24 -1.48
N LEU A 149 -8.25 9.97 -1.17
CA LEU A 149 -6.93 9.57 -0.67
C LEU A 149 -5.90 9.60 -1.81
N ALA A 150 -4.72 10.13 -1.51
CA ALA A 150 -3.57 10.12 -2.40
C ALA A 150 -2.49 9.12 -1.95
N ALA A 151 -2.39 8.84 -0.64
CA ALA A 151 -1.37 7.95 -0.10
C ALA A 151 -1.86 7.20 1.14
N LEU A 152 -1.44 5.93 1.26
CA LEU A 152 -1.68 5.05 2.40
C LEU A 152 -0.43 4.21 2.67
N THR A 153 -0.04 4.07 3.93
CA THR A 153 1.07 3.18 4.31
C THR A 153 0.92 2.67 5.73
N PHE A 154 1.22 1.39 5.95
CA PHE A 154 1.31 0.81 7.29
C PHE A 154 2.74 0.97 7.82
N ASN A 155 2.88 1.04 9.14
CA ASN A 155 4.17 0.77 9.76
C ASN A 155 4.49 -0.75 9.73
N VAL A 156 5.73 -1.12 10.06
CA VAL A 156 6.20 -2.51 9.98
C VAL A 156 5.37 -3.48 10.84
N SER A 157 4.97 -3.06 12.04
CA SER A 157 4.15 -3.89 12.94
C SER A 157 2.68 -4.01 12.49
N GLY A 158 2.22 -3.18 11.54
CA GLY A 158 0.82 -3.12 11.14
C GLY A 158 -0.10 -2.44 12.16
N SER A 159 0.45 -1.81 13.22
CA SER A 159 -0.33 -1.17 14.28
C SER A 159 -0.62 0.32 14.04
N LYS A 160 0.02 0.93 13.04
CA LYS A 160 -0.25 2.30 12.61
C LYS A 160 -0.47 2.36 11.11
N LEU A 161 -1.43 3.19 10.68
CA LEU A 161 -1.67 3.52 9.28
C LEU A 161 -1.54 5.03 9.10
N ALA A 162 -0.69 5.47 8.18
CA ALA A 162 -0.61 6.87 7.77
C ALA A 162 -1.38 7.09 6.47
N SER A 163 -1.99 8.26 6.35
CA SER A 163 -2.73 8.66 5.15
C SER A 163 -2.58 10.14 4.81
N ALA A 164 -2.74 10.45 3.53
CA ALA A 164 -2.88 11.81 3.02
C ALA A 164 -3.93 11.84 1.90
N SER A 165 -4.62 12.98 1.77
CA SER A 165 -5.55 13.24 0.67
C SER A 165 -4.87 13.90 -0.53
N GLU A 166 -5.58 13.99 -1.64
CA GLU A 166 -5.18 14.72 -2.86
C GLU A 166 -4.92 16.22 -2.61
N LYS A 167 -5.51 16.80 -1.56
CA LYS A 167 -5.15 18.16 -1.13
C LYS A 167 -3.71 18.23 -0.61
N GLY A 168 -3.18 17.15 -0.03
CA GLY A 168 -1.80 17.04 0.43
C GLY A 168 -1.36 18.04 1.51
N THR A 169 -2.30 18.69 2.18
CA THR A 169 -2.01 19.70 3.22
C THR A 169 -1.80 19.09 4.60
N VAL A 170 -2.49 18.00 4.87
CA VAL A 170 -2.52 17.31 6.16
C VAL A 170 -2.18 15.85 5.97
N ILE A 171 -1.34 15.33 6.87
CA ILE A 171 -1.00 13.91 6.98
C ILE A 171 -1.53 13.43 8.32
N ARG A 172 -2.25 12.32 8.33
CA ARG A 172 -2.83 11.73 9.55
C ARG A 172 -2.28 10.35 9.78
N VAL A 173 -2.19 9.96 11.04
CA VAL A 173 -1.77 8.63 11.47
C VAL A 173 -2.82 8.07 12.42
N PHE A 174 -3.22 6.82 12.20
CA PHE A 174 -4.27 6.13 12.93
C PHE A 174 -3.72 4.86 13.61
N SER A 175 -4.30 4.49 14.75
CA SER A 175 -4.09 3.16 15.34
C SER A 175 -4.86 2.11 14.54
N ILE A 176 -4.32 0.90 14.50
CA ILE A 176 -4.92 -0.25 13.84
C ILE A 176 -4.86 -1.42 14.84
N PRO A 177 -5.97 -2.12 15.09
CA PRO A 177 -7.23 -2.08 14.34
C PRO A 177 -8.26 -1.01 14.74
N GLU A 178 -8.06 -0.23 15.80
CA GLU A 178 -9.14 0.57 16.40
C GLU A 178 -9.56 1.79 15.55
N GLY A 179 -8.71 2.24 14.62
CA GLY A 179 -8.98 3.37 13.74
C GLY A 179 -8.89 4.74 14.42
N GLN A 180 -8.31 4.81 15.63
CA GLN A 180 -8.20 6.06 16.37
C GLN A 180 -7.12 6.96 15.77
N ARG A 181 -7.41 8.23 15.51
CA ARG A 181 -6.42 9.19 15.03
C ARG A 181 -5.40 9.50 16.14
N LEU A 182 -4.17 9.07 15.95
CA LEU A 182 -3.05 9.28 16.87
C LEU A 182 -2.32 10.60 16.60
N PHE A 183 -2.14 10.95 15.33
CA PHE A 183 -1.37 12.13 14.94
C PHE A 183 -2.00 12.85 13.76
N GLU A 184 -1.74 14.16 13.69
CA GLU A 184 -2.06 15.01 12.57
C GLU A 184 -0.95 16.03 12.37
N PHE A 185 -0.37 16.05 11.17
CA PHE A 185 0.71 16.94 10.81
C PHE A 185 0.28 17.85 9.66
N ARG A 186 0.56 19.15 9.80
CA ARG A 186 0.44 20.11 8.71
C ARG A 186 1.77 20.17 7.96
N ARG A 187 1.75 19.80 6.68
CA ARG A 187 2.96 19.78 5.84
C ARG A 187 3.37 21.20 5.39
N GLY A 188 2.43 22.13 5.26
CA GLY A 188 2.73 23.53 4.93
C GLY A 188 1.52 24.46 4.99
N MET A 189 1.76 25.77 4.89
CA MET A 189 0.71 26.78 4.93
C MET A 189 0.05 26.95 3.55
N LYS A 190 -1.20 26.47 3.43
CA LYS A 190 -2.20 26.70 2.37
C LYS A 190 -1.99 26.12 0.95
N ARG A 191 -0.79 25.74 0.48
CA ARG A 191 -0.64 25.20 -0.89
C ARG A 191 -0.99 23.71 -0.97
N TYR A 192 -1.86 23.33 -1.91
CA TYR A 192 -2.10 21.91 -2.24
C TYR A 192 -0.88 21.30 -2.94
N VAL A 193 -0.57 20.05 -2.62
CA VAL A 193 0.54 19.31 -3.24
C VAL A 193 0.11 17.89 -3.54
N SER A 194 0.71 17.29 -4.57
CA SER A 194 0.57 15.87 -4.83
C SER A 194 1.54 15.12 -3.94
N ILE A 195 1.01 14.36 -2.97
CA ILE A 195 1.80 13.46 -2.13
C ILE A 195 2.16 12.24 -2.97
N SER A 196 3.45 12.00 -3.15
CA SER A 196 3.95 10.86 -3.93
C SER A 196 4.14 9.61 -3.07
N SER A 197 4.50 9.77 -1.80
CA SER A 197 4.75 8.63 -0.91
C SER A 197 4.73 9.03 0.56
N LEU A 198 4.37 8.06 1.40
CA LEU A 198 4.50 8.09 2.86
C LEU A 198 5.31 6.86 3.28
N SER A 199 6.21 7.03 4.25
CA SER A 199 7.02 5.91 4.75
C SER A 199 7.34 6.07 6.24
N PHE A 200 7.02 5.06 7.04
CA PHE A 200 7.46 4.99 8.43
C PHE A 200 8.94 4.59 8.50
N SER A 201 9.65 5.12 9.50
CA SER A 201 10.91 4.51 9.94
C SER A 201 10.66 3.11 10.50
N ALA A 202 11.67 2.25 10.47
CA ALA A 202 11.55 0.85 10.92
C ALA A 202 11.15 0.71 12.40
N ASP A 203 11.57 1.66 13.24
CA ASP A 203 11.21 1.77 14.66
C ASP A 203 9.86 2.48 14.91
N ALA A 204 9.17 2.89 13.83
CA ALA A 204 7.91 3.62 13.85
C ALA A 204 7.92 4.90 14.70
N GLN A 205 9.09 5.55 14.85
CA GLN A 205 9.27 6.84 15.53
C GLN A 205 9.16 8.04 14.59
N PHE A 206 9.35 7.84 13.28
CA PHE A 206 9.28 8.89 12.28
C PHE A 206 8.37 8.51 11.12
N LEU A 207 7.76 9.52 10.51
CA LEU A 207 7.03 9.41 9.26
C LEU A 207 7.63 10.38 8.24
N CYS A 208 8.04 9.85 7.11
CA CYS A 208 8.52 10.59 5.96
C CYS A 208 7.37 10.83 4.97
N ALA A 209 7.30 12.03 4.39
CA ALA A 209 6.40 12.37 3.31
C ALA A 209 7.14 13.09 2.18
N SER A 210 6.99 12.57 0.97
CA SER A 210 7.49 13.18 -0.27
C SER A 210 6.34 13.69 -1.12
N SER A 211 6.52 14.82 -1.78
CA SER A 211 5.54 15.42 -2.70
C SER A 211 6.20 15.90 -3.99
N ASN A 212 5.41 16.48 -4.89
CA ASN A 212 5.89 17.20 -6.07
C ASN A 212 6.62 18.54 -5.75
N THR A 213 7.09 18.71 -4.52
CA THR A 213 7.89 19.84 -4.07
C THR A 213 9.34 19.38 -3.88
N GLU A 214 10.28 20.31 -3.89
CA GLU A 214 11.71 19.99 -3.74
C GLU A 214 12.11 19.60 -2.30
N THR A 215 11.14 19.48 -1.40
CA THR A 215 11.35 19.16 0.02
C THR A 215 10.70 17.84 0.41
N VAL A 216 11.40 17.08 1.25
CA VAL A 216 10.86 15.92 1.96
C VAL A 216 10.65 16.31 3.41
N HIS A 217 9.49 15.96 3.97
CA HIS A 217 9.16 16.24 5.36
C HIS A 217 9.33 15.00 6.23
N ILE A 218 9.96 15.15 7.38
CA ILE A 218 10.08 14.10 8.41
C ILE A 218 9.33 14.56 9.66
N PHE A 219 8.37 13.77 10.11
CA PHE A 219 7.56 14.03 11.29
C PHE A 219 7.95 13.05 12.39
N LYS A 220 8.21 13.54 13.60
CA LYS A 220 8.42 12.70 14.78
C LYS A 220 7.08 12.31 15.38
N LEU A 221 6.92 11.04 15.75
CA LEU A 221 5.67 10.44 16.25
C LEU A 221 5.67 10.39 17.79
N GLU A 222 5.80 11.54 18.44
CA GLU A 222 5.81 11.66 19.90
C GLU A 222 4.39 11.82 20.46
N GLN A 223 3.94 10.83 21.22
CA GLN A 223 2.77 11.01 22.07
C GLN A 223 3.14 12.00 23.17
N HIS A 224 2.54 13.19 23.12
CA HIS A 224 2.59 14.09 24.26
C HIS A 224 1.71 13.45 25.32
N SER A 225 2.32 12.83 26.34
CA SER A 225 1.61 12.54 27.58
C SER A 225 0.99 13.86 28.04
N PRO A 226 -0.30 13.92 28.38
CA PRO A 226 -0.84 15.12 29.01
C PRO A 226 0.03 15.40 30.23
N GLY A 227 0.74 16.53 30.21
CA GLY A 227 1.69 16.88 31.24
C GLY A 227 0.98 16.80 32.59
N TYR A 228 1.56 16.06 33.53
CA TYR A 228 1.23 16.24 34.93
C TYR A 228 1.50 17.70 35.26
N THR A 229 0.43 18.50 35.35
CA THR A 229 0.49 19.84 35.93
C THR A 229 0.90 19.63 37.38
N HIS A 230 2.19 19.77 37.68
CA HIS A 230 2.64 20.00 39.04
C HIS A 230 2.04 21.35 39.46
N MET A 231 0.93 21.28 40.18
CA MET A 231 0.45 22.40 40.99
C MET A 231 1.46 22.57 42.11
N VAL A 232 2.16 23.71 42.11
CA VAL A 232 2.90 24.24 43.26
C VAL A 232 2.09 25.41 43.81
#